data_AF-A0A0C2X687-F1
#
_entry.id   AF-A0A0C2X687-F1
#
_cell.length_a   1.000
_cell.length_b   1.000
_cell.length_c   1.000
_cell.angle_alpha   90.00
_cell.angle_beta   90.00
_cell.angle_gamma   90.00
#
_symmetry.space_group_name_H-M   'P 1'
#
loop_
_entity.id
_entity.type
_entity.pdbx_description
1 polymer ?
#
loop_
_entity_poly.entity_id
_entity_poly.type
_entity_poly.pdbx_seq_one_letter_code
_entity_poly.pdbx_strand_id
1 'polypeptide(L)' 'ATTSTTKASTSTTKTSTSTAAGSTGTAPVYGQCGGASWTGPTVCASGSTCTFSNTWYSQCIPS' A
#
# COMPACT_ATOMS: atom_id res chain seq x y z
N ALA A 1 -10.95 38.74 18.91
CA ALA A 1 -11.55 37.39 18.75
C ALA A 1 -10.56 36.55 17.97
N THR A 2 -9.94 35.58 18.64
CA THR A 2 -8.89 34.70 18.09
C THR A 2 -9.57 33.46 17.52
N THR A 3 -9.75 33.42 16.21
CA THR A 3 -10.40 32.29 15.53
C THR A 3 -9.32 31.36 15.01
N SER A 4 -8.87 30.44 15.85
CA SER A 4 -8.00 29.33 15.48
C SER A 4 -8.82 28.26 14.75
N THR A 5 -8.73 28.22 13.42
CA THR A 5 -9.28 27.14 12.61
C THR A 5 -8.36 25.91 12.71
N THR A 6 -8.75 24.95 13.54
CA THR A 6 -8.15 23.62 13.58
C THR A 6 -8.43 22.89 12.27
N LYS A 7 -7.43 22.87 11.39
CA LYS A 7 -7.40 22.00 10.22
C LYS A 7 -7.28 20.56 10.74
N ALA A 8 -8.41 19.86 10.84
CA ALA A 8 -8.44 18.44 11.11
C ALA A 8 -7.64 17.72 10.02
N SER A 9 -6.40 17.39 10.32
CA SER A 9 -5.62 16.38 9.62
C SER A 9 -6.30 15.04 9.90
N THR A 10 -7.28 14.73 9.06
CA THR A 10 -7.71 13.35 8.85
C THR A 10 -6.46 12.60 8.41
N SER A 11 -5.81 11.92 9.35
CA SER A 11 -4.97 10.78 9.02
C SER A 11 -5.88 9.79 8.33
N THR A 12 -6.03 9.96 7.02
CA THR A 12 -6.46 8.89 6.14
C THR A 12 -5.43 7.80 6.36
N THR A 13 -5.80 6.83 7.18
CA THR A 13 -5.24 5.49 7.16
C THR A 13 -5.02 5.18 5.69
N LYS A 14 -3.78 5.19 5.23
CA LYS A 14 -3.43 4.64 3.92
C LYS A 14 -3.53 3.13 4.06
N THR A 15 -4.73 2.64 4.38
CA THR A 15 -5.23 1.45 3.76
C THR A 15 -5.45 1.87 2.31
N SER A 16 -4.38 1.87 1.54
CA SER A 16 -4.46 1.79 0.09
C SER A 16 -5.02 0.40 -0.19
N THR A 17 -6.30 0.18 0.14
CA THR A 17 -7.11 -0.89 -0.43
C THR A 17 -7.37 -0.44 -1.86
N SER A 18 -6.31 -0.43 -2.67
CA SER A 18 -6.46 -0.50 -4.10
C SER A 18 -7.01 -1.91 -4.33
N THR A 19 -8.33 -2.03 -4.29
CA THR A 19 -9.09 -3.16 -4.80
C THR A 19 -8.86 -3.25 -6.30
N ALA A 20 -7.62 -3.51 -6.70
CA ALA A 20 -7.28 -3.97 -8.03
C ALA A 20 -7.59 -5.46 -8.01
N ALA A 21 -8.80 -5.79 -8.45
CA ALA A 21 -9.18 -7.14 -8.81
C ALA A 21 -8.21 -7.63 -9.89
N GLY A 22 -7.11 -8.26 -9.46
CA GLY A 22 -6.01 -8.69 -10.33
C GLY A 22 -5.22 -9.78 -9.63
N SER A 23 -5.60 -11.02 -9.91
CA SER A 23 -5.02 -12.27 -9.41
C SER A 23 -5.40 -12.64 -7.97
N THR A 24 -6.05 -13.79 -7.83
CA THR A 24 -6.63 -14.40 -6.62
C THR A 24 -5.60 -14.78 -5.52
N GLY A 25 -4.58 -13.97 -5.26
CA GLY A 25 -3.50 -14.32 -4.34
C GLY A 25 -2.83 -13.14 -3.66
N THR A 26 -2.08 -13.43 -2.61
CA THR A 26 -1.17 -12.48 -1.96
C THR A 26 0.24 -12.62 -2.55
N ALA A 27 0.94 -11.51 -2.74
CA ALA A 27 2.36 -11.50 -3.07
C ALA A 27 3.15 -12.18 -1.93
N PRO A 28 4.10 -13.08 -2.24
CA PRO A 28 4.92 -13.72 -1.22
C PRO A 28 5.76 -12.68 -0.47
N VAL A 29 6.26 -13.05 0.72
CA VAL A 29 7.28 -12.29 1.44
C VAL A 29 8.46 -12.04 0.49
N TYR A 30 8.94 -10.79 0.43
CA TYR A 30 9.92 -10.27 -0.54
C TYR A 30 9.49 -10.26 -2.02
N GLY A 31 8.24 -10.60 -2.32
CA GLY A 31 7.65 -10.50 -3.65
C GLY A 31 7.26 -9.07 -4.04
N GLN A 32 7.03 -8.85 -5.33
CA GLN A 32 6.51 -7.58 -5.83
C GLN A 32 5.01 -7.44 -5.49
N CYS A 33 4.64 -6.29 -4.92
CA CYS A 33 3.27 -5.95 -4.53
C CYS A 33 2.78 -4.65 -5.18
N GLY A 34 3.56 -4.06 -6.07
CA GLY A 34 3.17 -2.81 -6.71
C GLY A 34 4.22 -2.30 -7.69
N GLY A 35 3.81 -1.32 -8.49
CA GLY A 35 4.62 -0.71 -9.54
C GLY A 35 3.77 -0.26 -10.71
N ALA A 36 4.25 0.72 -11.48
CA ALA A 36 3.50 1.33 -12.58
C ALA A 36 3.09 0.35 -13.70
N SER A 37 3.75 -0.81 -13.83
CA SER A 37 3.35 -1.88 -14.77
C SER A 37 3.06 -3.23 -14.07
N TRP A 38 2.82 -3.22 -12.75
CA TRP A 38 2.51 -4.42 -12.00
C TRP A 38 1.03 -4.81 -12.14
N THR A 39 0.76 -5.96 -12.76
CA THR A 39 -0.57 -6.57 -12.90
C THR A 39 -0.82 -7.75 -11.96
N GLY A 40 0.18 -8.05 -11.12
CA GLY A 40 0.11 -9.13 -10.14
C GLY A 40 -0.55 -8.68 -8.83
N PRO A 41 -0.47 -9.53 -7.79
CA PRO A 41 -1.09 -9.27 -6.50
C PRO A 41 -0.49 -8.03 -5.85
N THR A 42 -1.35 -7.10 -5.42
CA THR A 42 -0.95 -5.88 -4.71
C THR A 42 -0.96 -6.03 -3.19
N VAL A 43 -1.57 -7.10 -2.71
CA VAL A 43 -1.69 -7.44 -1.29
C VAL A 43 -0.56 -8.39 -0.92
N CYS A 44 0.18 -8.09 0.14
CA CYS A 44 1.22 -8.97 0.68
C CYS A 44 0.64 -10.12 1.50
N ALA A 45 1.39 -11.23 1.58
CA ALA A 45 1.07 -12.33 2.48
C ALA A 45 0.95 -11.82 3.93
N SER A 46 0.12 -12.49 4.73
CA SER A 46 -0.07 -12.15 6.15
C SER A 46 1.27 -12.06 6.88
N GLY A 47 1.46 -11.01 7.68
CA GLY A 47 2.74 -10.72 8.35
C GLY A 47 3.75 -9.98 7.46
N SER A 48 3.34 -9.47 6.30
CA SER A 48 4.16 -8.60 5.45
C SER A 48 3.38 -7.38 4.97
N THR A 49 4.11 -6.29 4.78
CA THR A 49 3.56 -5.01 4.33
C THR A 49 4.19 -4.62 3.01
N CYS A 50 3.36 -4.11 2.09
CA CYS A 50 3.85 -3.62 0.81
C CYS A 50 4.61 -2.30 1.00
N THR A 51 5.93 -2.36 0.85
CA THR A 51 6.82 -1.21 0.97
C THR A 51 7.17 -0.69 -0.41
N PHE A 52 6.87 0.59 -0.64
CA PHE A 52 7.26 1.27 -1.86
C PHE A 52 8.78 1.40 -1.93
N SER A 53 9.40 0.89 -3.00
CA SER A 53 10.84 1.05 -3.25
C SER A 53 11.07 2.06 -4.37
N ASN A 54 10.38 1.92 -5.49
CA ASN A 54 10.42 2.86 -6.60
C ASN A 54 9.11 2.81 -7.41
N THR A 55 8.96 3.75 -8.36
CA THR A 55 7.78 3.89 -9.21
C THR A 55 7.37 2.60 -9.93
N TRP A 56 8.33 1.73 -10.25
CA TRP A 56 8.09 0.48 -10.99
C TRP A 56 8.05 -0.75 -10.09
N TYR A 57 8.43 -0.63 -8.82
CA TYR A 57 8.62 -1.76 -7.91
C TYR A 57 8.30 -1.39 -6.46
N SER A 58 7.39 -2.14 -5.86
CA SER A 58 7.12 -2.17 -4.42
C SER A 58 7.26 -3.60 -3.94
N GLN A 59 7.87 -3.81 -2.78
CA GLN A 59 8.21 -5.13 -2.25
C GLN A 59 7.49 -5.41 -0.94
N CYS A 60 6.99 -6.64 -0.77
CA CYS A 60 6.47 -7.10 0.52
C CYS A 60 7.61 -7.30 1.52
N ILE A 61 7.67 -6.45 2.54
CA ILE A 61 8.64 -6.56 3.63
C ILE A 61 7.94 -7.16 4.86
N PRO A 62 8.48 -8.23 5.46
CA PRO A 62 7.95 -8.77 6.70
C PRO A 62 8.14 -7.76 7.85
N SER A 63 7.11 -7.63 8.69
CA SER A 63 7.06 -6.72 9.84
C SER A 63 6.83 -7.46 11.14
#